data_AF-A0A0F6W9Q0-F1
#
_entry.id   AF-A0A0F6W9Q0-F1
#
_cell.length_a   1.000
_cell.length_b   1.000
_cell.length_c   1.000
_cell.angle_alpha   90.00
_cell.angle_beta   90.00
_cell.angle_gamma   90.00
#
_symmetry.space_group_name_H-M   'P 1'
#
loop_
_entity.id
_entity.type
_entity.pdbx_description
1 polymer ?
#
loop_
_entity_poly.entity_id
_entity_poly.type
_entity_poly.pdbx_seq_one_letter_code
_entity_poly.pdbx_strand_id
1 'polypeptide(L)'
;MALALDLDAADIDGLHDVGALADHLRRAGHAWRYHAPRGHPRSRSRAAGLGQHLRDSVDRVLQFLRHVEMLWDTVPDRRAYPFAIPAIAKLERLELHPEVTFFVGENGSGKSTLLEAIAIKAGFNPEGGTKSFTGSFRPSESELHTHLRLARGARREERGFFLRAETMFNVATEAETGGYGGWAALHEMSHGESFLWVAMNRFGRRGLYLLDEPESALSPTRQLSFLARMHQLVRAGSQFVISTHSPILLAYPGARIVQLGPDGIDTVRYEETEHYAVTRHFLQDPAASLARLFRDIEDED
;
A
#
# COMPACT_ATOMS: atom_id res chain seq x y z
N MET A 1 33.80 -16.33 18.33
CA MET A 1 33.23 -17.69 18.19
C MET A 1 32.11 -17.63 17.17
N ALA A 2 32.41 -18.10 15.96
CA ALA A 2 31.48 -18.21 14.86
C ALA A 2 30.34 -19.18 15.25
N LEU A 3 29.10 -18.70 15.23
CA LEU A 3 27.93 -19.56 15.28
C LEU A 3 27.50 -19.76 13.83
N ALA A 4 27.70 -21.00 13.37
CA ALA A 4 27.40 -21.44 12.02
C ALA A 4 25.93 -21.15 11.69
N LEU A 5 25.75 -20.45 10.57
CA LEU A 5 24.55 -20.56 9.77
C LEU A 5 24.53 -22.01 9.29
N ASP A 6 23.56 -22.81 9.75
CA ASP A 6 23.20 -24.05 9.03
C ASP A 6 22.48 -23.60 7.75
N LEU A 7 23.30 -23.17 6.80
CA LEU A 7 22.99 -23.16 5.39
C LEU A 7 23.79 -24.34 4.85
N ASP A 8 23.11 -25.38 4.37
CA ASP A 8 23.80 -26.47 3.69
C ASP A 8 24.66 -25.87 2.57
N ALA A 9 25.93 -26.27 2.47
CA ALA A 9 26.85 -25.77 1.46
C ALA A 9 26.32 -25.96 0.02
N ALA A 10 25.42 -26.93 -0.18
CA ALA A 10 24.71 -27.18 -1.44
C ALA A 10 23.63 -26.12 -1.79
N ASP A 11 23.10 -25.38 -0.80
CA ASP A 11 22.03 -24.38 -1.00
C ASP A 11 22.59 -22.98 -1.36
N ILE A 12 23.84 -22.68 -1.01
CA ILE A 12 24.48 -21.39 -1.28
C ILE A 12 25.16 -21.36 -2.66
N ASP A 13 25.71 -22.50 -3.11
CA ASP A 13 26.45 -22.61 -4.37
C ASP A 13 25.59 -22.38 -5.63
N GLY A 14 24.26 -22.32 -5.52
CA GLY A 14 23.34 -21.96 -6.61
C GLY A 14 22.83 -20.52 -6.62
N LEU A 15 23.15 -19.71 -5.59
CA LEU A 15 22.56 -18.39 -5.37
C LEU A 15 23.49 -17.25 -5.82
N HIS A 16 23.76 -17.17 -7.12
CA HIS A 16 24.48 -16.04 -7.73
C HIS A 16 23.65 -14.74 -7.81
N ASP A 17 22.36 -14.79 -7.45
CA ASP A 17 21.44 -13.67 -7.48
C ASP A 17 21.00 -13.28 -6.06
N VAL A 18 21.34 -12.06 -5.65
CA VAL A 18 20.89 -11.42 -4.40
C VAL A 18 19.37 -11.49 -4.27
N GLY A 19 18.63 -11.41 -5.38
CA GLY A 19 17.19 -11.57 -5.44
C GLY A 19 16.70 -12.97 -5.08
N ALA A 20 17.40 -14.02 -5.54
CA ALA A 20 17.05 -15.41 -5.24
C ALA A 20 17.35 -15.75 -3.76
N LEU A 21 18.47 -15.24 -3.22
CA LEU A 21 18.85 -15.43 -1.81
C LEU A 21 17.82 -14.76 -0.90
N ALA A 22 17.39 -13.56 -1.28
CA ALA A 22 16.44 -12.80 -0.51
C ALA A 22 15.00 -13.35 -0.59
N ASP A 23 14.59 -13.88 -1.75
CA ASP A 23 13.33 -14.61 -1.88
C ASP A 23 13.35 -15.93 -1.10
N HIS A 24 14.51 -16.60 -1.03
CA HIS A 24 14.72 -17.77 -0.17
C HIS A 24 14.61 -17.38 1.32
N LEU A 25 15.30 -16.32 1.76
CA LEU A 25 15.26 -15.83 3.15
C LEU A 25 13.85 -15.38 3.58
N ARG A 26 13.05 -14.80 2.68
CA ARG A 26 11.62 -14.50 2.94
C ARG A 26 10.78 -15.76 3.08
N ARG A 27 10.89 -16.71 2.14
CA ARG A 27 10.17 -18.01 2.22
C ARG A 27 10.53 -18.79 3.48
N ALA A 28 11.82 -18.85 3.79
CA ALA A 28 12.33 -19.49 5.00
C ALA A 28 11.82 -18.76 6.25
N GLY A 29 11.86 -17.42 6.27
CA GLY A 29 11.38 -16.54 7.35
C GLY A 29 9.95 -16.82 7.82
N HIS A 30 9.02 -17.07 6.90
CA HIS A 30 7.63 -17.42 7.23
C HIS A 30 7.45 -18.85 7.76
N ALA A 31 8.44 -19.74 7.56
CA ALA A 31 8.44 -21.11 8.08
C ALA A 31 9.11 -21.23 9.47
N TRP A 32 9.62 -20.15 10.06
CA TRP A 32 10.20 -20.16 11.41
C TRP A 32 9.13 -20.28 12.49
N ARG A 33 8.59 -21.48 12.69
CA ARG A 33 8.13 -21.93 14.01
C ARG A 33 9.33 -22.50 14.75
N TYR A 34 10.04 -21.62 15.46
CA TYR A 34 11.20 -22.00 16.28
C TYR A 34 10.81 -23.08 17.31
N HIS A 35 11.19 -24.33 17.08
CA HIS A 35 11.17 -25.38 18.09
C HIS A 35 12.55 -25.42 18.77
N ALA A 36 12.70 -24.66 19.85
CA ALA A 36 13.93 -24.68 20.63
C ALA A 36 14.00 -25.95 21.51
N PRO A 37 15.15 -26.65 21.58
CA PRO A 37 15.44 -27.51 22.72
C PRO A 37 15.37 -26.68 24.02
N ARG A 38 14.85 -27.28 25.09
CA ARG A 38 14.69 -26.62 26.39
C ARG A 38 16.05 -26.16 26.93
N GLY A 39 16.35 -24.86 26.86
CA GLY A 39 17.55 -24.29 27.50
C GLY A 39 17.76 -22.79 27.27
N HIS A 40 17.65 -22.02 28.35
CA HIS A 40 18.17 -20.66 28.60
C HIS A 40 17.52 -19.43 27.88
N PRO A 41 16.95 -18.46 28.65
CA PRO A 41 16.19 -17.32 28.09
C PRO A 41 17.04 -16.18 27.51
N ARG A 42 18.36 -16.08 27.80
CA ARG A 42 19.21 -14.97 27.34
C ARG A 42 19.77 -15.12 25.92
N SER A 43 19.79 -16.33 25.35
CA SER A 43 20.18 -16.56 23.94
C SER A 43 19.04 -16.29 22.95
N ARG A 44 17.78 -16.31 23.43
CA ARG A 44 16.56 -16.11 22.63
C ARG A 44 16.42 -14.68 22.05
N SER A 45 16.75 -13.65 22.82
CA SER A 45 16.56 -12.25 22.36
C SER A 45 17.60 -11.81 21.33
N ARG A 46 18.85 -12.27 21.47
CA ARG A 46 19.94 -11.93 20.55
C ARG A 46 19.80 -12.58 19.18
N ALA A 47 19.38 -13.85 19.11
CA ALA A 47 19.16 -14.55 17.83
C ALA A 47 17.91 -14.03 17.08
N ALA A 48 16.83 -13.71 17.81
CA ALA A 48 15.64 -13.09 17.22
C ALA A 48 15.94 -11.68 16.66
N GLY A 49 16.74 -10.88 17.39
CA GLY A 49 17.18 -9.55 16.93
C GLY A 49 18.07 -9.60 15.68
N LEU A 50 19.01 -10.56 15.61
CA LEU A 50 19.88 -10.72 14.43
C LEU A 50 19.08 -11.12 13.18
N GLY A 51 18.12 -12.05 13.32
CA GLY A 51 17.24 -12.47 12.23
C GLY A 51 16.29 -11.38 11.76
N GLN A 52 15.83 -10.50 12.66
CA GLN A 52 15.03 -9.32 12.31
C GLN A 52 15.87 -8.29 11.56
N HIS A 53 17.07 -7.96 12.04
CA HIS A 53 17.94 -6.99 11.36
C HIS A 53 18.38 -7.44 9.96
N LEU A 54 18.64 -8.73 9.76
CA LEU A 54 18.92 -9.29 8.43
C LEU A 54 17.71 -9.21 7.51
N ARG A 55 16.50 -9.53 8.01
CA ARG A 55 15.25 -9.34 7.26
C ARG A 55 15.03 -7.89 6.88
N ASP A 56 15.09 -6.97 7.84
CA ASP A 56 14.88 -5.53 7.60
C ASP A 56 15.92 -4.94 6.63
N SER A 57 17.13 -5.52 6.58
CA SER A 57 18.19 -5.09 5.65
C SER A 57 17.94 -5.65 4.24
N VAL A 58 17.52 -6.91 4.15
CA VAL A 58 17.18 -7.58 2.89
C VAL A 58 15.92 -6.97 2.28
N ASP A 59 14.87 -6.74 3.07
CA ASP A 59 13.61 -6.15 2.63
C ASP A 59 13.81 -4.71 2.14
N ARG A 60 14.68 -3.92 2.79
CA ARG A 60 15.07 -2.58 2.31
C ARG A 60 15.79 -2.58 0.96
N VAL A 61 16.54 -3.63 0.64
CA VAL A 61 17.25 -3.77 -0.64
C VAL A 61 16.30 -4.25 -1.74
N LEU A 62 15.30 -5.07 -1.39
CA LEU A 62 14.34 -5.66 -2.33
C LEU A 62 13.07 -4.85 -2.57
N GLN A 63 12.77 -3.89 -1.71
CA GLN A 63 11.62 -3.00 -1.81
C GLN A 63 11.66 -2.19 -3.12
N PHE A 64 10.52 -2.03 -3.80
CA PHE A 64 10.47 -1.25 -5.05
C PHE A 64 10.56 0.26 -4.77
N LEU A 65 9.65 0.78 -3.95
CA LEU A 65 9.61 2.17 -3.52
C LEU A 65 10.00 2.26 -2.05
N ARG A 66 11.11 2.94 -1.74
CA ARG A 66 11.65 3.04 -0.37
C ARG A 66 11.10 4.25 0.38
N HIS A 67 11.23 5.43 -0.22
CA HIS A 67 10.68 6.65 0.36
C HIS A 67 10.34 7.66 -0.72
N VAL A 68 9.51 8.61 -0.32
CA VAL A 68 9.13 9.80 -1.07
C VAL A 68 9.74 11.00 -0.36
N GLU A 69 10.34 11.91 -1.11
CA GLU A 69 10.93 13.13 -0.55
C GLU A 69 10.46 14.34 -1.33
N MET A 70 10.11 15.39 -0.59
CA MET A 70 9.67 16.65 -1.14
C MET A 70 10.85 17.54 -1.50
N LEU A 71 10.87 18.05 -2.73
CA LEU A 71 11.91 18.96 -3.22
C LEU A 71 11.42 20.41 -3.10
N TRP A 72 11.34 20.91 -1.86
CA TRP A 72 10.77 22.23 -1.57
C TRP A 72 11.41 23.39 -2.33
N ASP A 73 12.72 23.31 -2.64
CA ASP A 73 13.44 24.33 -3.41
C ASP A 73 12.93 24.48 -4.86
N THR A 74 12.18 23.50 -5.35
CA THR A 74 11.60 23.52 -6.70
C THR A 74 10.17 24.06 -6.73
N VAL A 75 9.53 24.24 -5.57
CA VAL A 75 8.11 24.62 -5.46
C VAL A 75 7.95 26.13 -5.65
N PRO A 76 7.18 26.60 -6.65
CA PRO A 76 7.04 28.03 -6.94
C PRO A 76 6.21 28.78 -5.91
N ASP A 77 5.12 28.18 -5.41
CA ASP A 77 4.27 28.76 -4.37
C ASP A 77 3.78 27.69 -3.39
N ARG A 78 4.24 27.78 -2.13
CA ARG A 78 3.86 26.85 -1.06
C ARG A 78 2.42 27.05 -0.57
N ARG A 79 1.78 28.17 -0.93
CA ARG A 79 0.39 28.49 -0.57
C ARG A 79 -0.63 28.07 -1.63
N ALA A 80 -0.17 27.67 -2.81
CA ALA A 80 -1.03 27.11 -3.84
C ALA A 80 -1.37 25.64 -3.54
N TYR A 81 -2.54 25.19 -3.99
CA TYR A 81 -2.80 23.75 -4.09
C TYR A 81 -1.79 23.13 -5.07
N PRO A 82 -1.23 21.94 -4.78
CA PRO A 82 -1.47 21.04 -3.65
C PRO A 82 -0.61 21.31 -2.40
N PHE A 83 0.35 22.22 -2.47
CA PHE A 83 1.37 22.45 -1.43
C PHE A 83 0.80 23.03 -0.13
N ALA A 84 -0.34 23.72 -0.21
CA ALA A 84 -1.06 24.25 0.95
C ALA A 84 -1.82 23.20 1.77
N ILE A 85 -1.99 21.97 1.27
CA ILE A 85 -2.62 20.90 2.05
C ILE A 85 -1.73 20.63 3.27
N PRO A 86 -2.24 20.67 4.52
CA PRO A 86 -1.39 20.63 5.72
C PRO A 86 -0.43 19.45 5.79
N ALA A 87 -0.89 18.26 5.41
CA ALA A 87 -0.06 17.05 5.35
C ALA A 87 1.08 17.19 4.33
N ILE A 88 0.80 17.75 3.16
CA ILE A 88 1.79 17.97 2.09
C ILE A 88 2.74 19.11 2.46
N ALA A 89 2.25 20.19 3.06
CA ALA A 89 3.02 21.36 3.50
C ALA A 89 4.16 21.00 4.46
N LYS A 90 3.97 19.94 5.23
CA LYS A 90 4.92 19.42 6.23
C LYS A 90 5.67 18.16 5.76
N LEU A 91 5.40 17.66 4.56
CA LEU A 91 6.11 16.51 4.01
C LEU A 91 7.55 16.92 3.70
N GLU A 92 8.50 16.32 4.41
CA GLU A 92 9.93 16.34 4.03
C GLU A 92 10.29 15.01 3.38
N ARG A 93 10.12 13.92 4.14
CA ARG A 93 10.40 12.56 3.71
C ARG A 93 9.42 11.59 4.34
N LEU A 94 8.87 10.71 3.51
CA LEU A 94 7.96 9.64 3.93
C LEU A 94 8.56 8.28 3.57
N GLU A 95 8.91 7.50 4.58
CA GLU A 95 9.34 6.12 4.40
C GLU A 95 8.13 5.22 4.09
N LEU A 96 8.23 4.42 3.04
CA LEU A 96 7.24 3.42 2.68
C LEU A 96 7.62 2.07 3.28
N HIS A 97 6.62 1.24 3.57
CA HIS A 97 6.83 -0.13 4.02
C HIS A 97 7.20 -1.03 2.83
N PRO A 98 8.11 -2.02 3.00
CA PRO A 98 8.51 -2.94 1.93
C PRO A 98 7.36 -3.78 1.38
N GLU A 99 6.33 -4.01 2.18
CA GLU A 99 5.15 -4.80 1.82
C GLU A 99 3.90 -3.96 1.62
N VAL A 100 3.31 -3.40 2.69
CA VAL A 100 2.04 -2.66 2.62
C VAL A 100 2.13 -1.34 3.39
N THR A 101 1.83 -0.24 2.71
CA THR A 101 1.62 1.09 3.31
C THR A 101 0.19 1.53 3.08
N PHE A 102 -0.51 1.95 4.12
CA PHE A 102 -1.82 2.59 4.03
C PHE A 102 -1.72 4.09 4.26
N PHE A 103 -2.46 4.87 3.49
CA PHE A 103 -2.72 6.29 3.74
C PHE A 103 -4.14 6.43 4.27
N VAL A 104 -4.28 7.08 5.43
CA VAL A 104 -5.55 7.36 6.10
C VAL A 104 -5.65 8.84 6.46
N GLY A 105 -6.86 9.32 6.78
CA GLY A 105 -7.13 10.73 7.08
C GLY A 105 -8.43 11.19 6.45
N GLU A 106 -8.90 12.37 6.84
CA GLU A 106 -10.17 12.94 6.37
C GLU A 106 -10.20 13.19 4.85
N ASN A 107 -11.39 13.43 4.32
CA ASN A 107 -11.57 13.86 2.94
C ASN A 107 -10.85 15.20 2.72
N GLY A 108 -10.08 15.31 1.64
CA GLY A 108 -9.27 16.51 1.37
C GLY A 108 -7.94 16.60 2.13
N SER A 109 -7.56 15.59 2.93
CA SER A 109 -6.25 15.57 3.62
C SER A 109 -5.03 15.35 2.71
N GLY A 110 -5.27 15.09 1.41
CA GLY A 110 -4.22 14.92 0.40
C GLY A 110 -3.81 13.47 0.11
N LYS A 111 -4.55 12.45 0.60
CA LYS A 111 -4.24 11.02 0.38
C LYS A 111 -4.15 10.66 -1.10
N SER A 112 -5.24 10.92 -1.84
CA SER A 112 -5.32 10.68 -3.29
C SER A 112 -4.29 11.51 -4.04
N THR A 113 -4.12 12.79 -3.68
CA THR A 113 -3.12 13.69 -4.28
C THR A 113 -1.69 13.16 -4.12
N LEU A 114 -1.32 12.69 -2.93
CA LEU A 114 0.00 12.13 -2.66
C LEU A 114 0.18 10.78 -3.36
N LEU A 115 -0.82 9.90 -3.31
CA LEU A 115 -0.77 8.60 -3.96
C LEU A 115 -0.66 8.72 -5.48
N GLU A 116 -1.45 9.60 -6.09
CA GLU A 116 -1.39 9.95 -7.52
C GLU A 116 0.00 10.47 -7.89
N ALA A 117 0.56 11.40 -7.09
CA ALA A 117 1.88 11.93 -7.36
C ALA A 117 2.99 10.86 -7.28
N ILE A 118 2.87 9.92 -6.34
CA ILE A 118 3.73 8.74 -6.25
C ILE A 118 3.55 7.84 -7.48
N ALA A 119 2.31 7.63 -7.95
CA ALA A 119 2.02 6.82 -9.12
C ALA A 119 2.62 7.40 -10.39
N ILE A 120 2.44 8.70 -10.63
CA ILE A 120 3.01 9.42 -11.77
C ILE A 120 4.53 9.37 -11.71
N LYS A 121 5.15 9.64 -10.56
CA LYS A 121 6.62 9.50 -10.42
C LYS A 121 7.10 8.06 -10.48
N ALA A 122 6.24 7.09 -10.23
CA ALA A 122 6.54 5.70 -10.46
C ALA A 122 6.41 5.30 -11.96
N GLY A 123 5.94 6.19 -12.82
CA GLY A 123 5.77 5.98 -14.26
C GLY A 123 4.45 5.30 -14.63
N PHE A 124 3.44 5.38 -13.75
CA PHE A 124 2.08 5.00 -14.09
C PHE A 124 1.35 6.16 -14.76
N ASN A 125 0.31 5.83 -15.53
CA ASN A 125 -0.58 6.83 -16.06
C ASN A 125 -1.51 7.37 -14.93
N PRO A 126 -1.69 8.69 -14.83
CA PRO A 126 -2.58 9.34 -13.85
C PRO A 126 -4.02 8.82 -13.80
N GLU A 127 -4.56 8.37 -14.93
CA GLU A 127 -5.92 7.82 -15.01
C GLU A 127 -6.01 6.37 -14.48
N GLY A 128 -4.88 5.78 -14.12
CA GLY A 128 -4.75 4.40 -13.69
C GLY A 128 -4.35 3.46 -14.84
N GLY A 129 -4.38 2.16 -14.54
CA GLY A 129 -3.94 1.11 -15.45
C GLY A 129 -2.48 0.71 -15.27
N THR A 130 -1.94 0.09 -16.30
CA THR A 130 -0.52 -0.30 -16.34
C THR A 130 0.35 0.86 -16.81
N LYS A 131 1.68 0.71 -16.72
CA LYS A 131 2.62 1.73 -17.23
C LYS A 131 2.58 1.92 -18.75
N SER A 132 1.98 0.98 -19.47
CA SER A 132 1.83 1.05 -20.93
C SER A 132 0.61 1.85 -21.37
N PHE A 133 -0.19 2.38 -20.45
CA PHE A 133 -1.41 3.11 -20.78
C PHE A 133 -1.09 4.47 -21.44
N THR A 134 -1.51 4.66 -22.69
CA THR A 134 -1.22 5.85 -23.53
C THR A 134 -2.42 6.81 -23.70
N GLY A 135 -3.39 6.79 -22.79
CA GLY A 135 -4.59 7.63 -22.85
C GLY A 135 -4.30 9.14 -22.96
N SER A 136 -5.17 9.88 -23.65
CA SER A 136 -5.03 11.32 -23.89
C SER A 136 -5.33 12.16 -22.65
N PHE A 137 -4.35 12.97 -22.25
CA PHE A 137 -4.31 13.82 -21.07
C PHE A 137 -5.46 14.86 -20.98
N ARG A 138 -5.97 15.09 -19.77
CA ARG A 138 -6.68 16.33 -19.39
C ARG A 138 -5.89 17.05 -18.28
N PRO A 139 -5.82 18.41 -18.27
CA PRO A 139 -4.91 19.15 -17.39
C PRO A 139 -5.32 19.24 -15.90
N SER A 140 -6.17 18.36 -15.38
CA SER A 140 -6.69 18.46 -14.00
C SER A 140 -5.78 17.84 -12.93
N GLU A 141 -4.64 17.29 -13.33
CA GLU A 141 -3.70 16.61 -12.43
C GLU A 141 -2.92 17.59 -11.54
N SER A 142 -2.58 17.11 -10.35
CA SER A 142 -1.77 17.86 -9.41
C SER A 142 -0.31 17.96 -9.87
N GLU A 143 0.26 19.17 -9.84
CA GLU A 143 1.69 19.38 -10.09
C GLU A 143 2.59 18.79 -9.00
N LEU A 144 2.03 18.26 -7.89
CA LEU A 144 2.81 17.69 -6.78
C LEU A 144 3.90 16.74 -7.26
N HIS A 145 3.57 15.89 -8.24
CA HIS A 145 4.46 14.87 -8.74
C HIS A 145 5.79 15.48 -9.19
N THR A 146 5.80 16.62 -9.91
CA THR A 146 7.03 17.22 -10.46
C THR A 146 8.03 17.63 -9.37
N HIS A 147 7.55 17.91 -8.16
CA HIS A 147 8.32 18.33 -6.99
C HIS A 147 8.61 17.20 -6.00
N LEU A 148 8.30 15.95 -6.35
CA LEU A 148 8.66 14.77 -5.56
C LEU A 148 9.86 14.03 -6.14
N ARG A 149 10.74 13.60 -5.24
CA ARG A 149 11.77 12.59 -5.52
C ARG A 149 11.33 11.25 -4.96
N LEU A 150 11.27 10.25 -5.83
CA LEU A 150 10.95 8.87 -5.45
C LEU A 150 12.23 8.04 -5.38
N ALA A 151 12.60 7.62 -4.18
CA ALA A 151 13.73 6.72 -3.99
C ALA A 151 13.29 5.28 -4.18
N ARG A 152 13.94 4.60 -5.13
CA ARG A 152 13.69 3.18 -5.43
C ARG A 152 14.74 2.28 -4.81
N GLY A 153 14.38 1.02 -4.59
CA GLY A 153 15.35 -0.03 -4.26
C GLY A 153 16.03 -0.59 -5.52
N ALA A 154 16.82 -1.65 -5.35
CA ALA A 154 17.60 -2.23 -6.45
C ALA A 154 16.73 -3.06 -7.41
N ARG A 155 15.62 -3.61 -6.93
CA ARG A 155 14.68 -4.37 -7.76
C ARG A 155 13.75 -3.45 -8.56
N ARG A 156 13.47 -3.88 -9.79
CA ARG A 156 12.37 -3.36 -10.60
C ARG A 156 11.18 -4.29 -10.49
N GLU A 157 10.00 -3.70 -10.39
CA GLU A 157 8.72 -4.38 -10.44
C GLU A 157 8.51 -5.03 -11.82
N GLU A 158 8.11 -6.31 -11.85
CA GLU A 158 7.80 -7.03 -13.11
C GLU A 158 6.44 -6.64 -13.66
N ARG A 159 5.56 -6.22 -12.76
CA ARG A 159 4.20 -5.78 -13.04
C ARG A 159 3.91 -4.55 -12.21
N GLY A 160 3.00 -3.73 -12.67
CA GLY A 160 2.48 -2.66 -11.83
C GLY A 160 1.10 -2.24 -12.25
N PHE A 161 0.37 -1.69 -11.30
CA PHE A 161 -0.96 -1.13 -11.52
C PHE A 161 -1.16 0.08 -10.61
N PHE A 162 -1.65 1.17 -11.18
CA PHE A 162 -2.31 2.22 -10.43
C PHE A 162 -3.81 2.09 -10.66
N LEU A 163 -4.61 2.03 -9.60
CA LEU A 163 -6.05 1.79 -9.72
C LEU A 163 -6.81 2.71 -8.78
N ARG A 164 -7.76 3.44 -9.34
CA ARG A 164 -8.75 4.21 -8.60
C ARG A 164 -10.11 3.58 -8.85
N ALA A 165 -10.94 3.47 -7.82
CA ALA A 165 -12.25 2.84 -7.95
C ALA A 165 -13.13 3.59 -8.98
N GLU A 166 -13.02 4.91 -9.02
CA GLU A 166 -13.80 5.81 -9.88
C GLU A 166 -13.33 5.86 -11.34
N THR A 167 -12.04 5.61 -11.62
CA THR A 167 -11.49 5.63 -13.00
C THR A 167 -11.43 4.26 -13.65
N MET A 168 -12.07 3.24 -13.05
CA MET A 168 -12.05 1.85 -13.51
C MET A 168 -12.47 1.67 -14.98
N PHE A 169 -13.38 2.51 -15.48
CA PHE A 169 -13.84 2.46 -16.88
C PHE A 169 -12.71 2.74 -17.87
N ASN A 170 -11.77 3.63 -17.53
CA ASN A 170 -10.63 3.97 -18.39
C ASN A 170 -9.70 2.75 -18.60
N VAL A 171 -9.58 1.91 -17.58
CA VAL A 171 -8.82 0.65 -17.63
C VAL A 171 -9.50 -0.38 -18.52
N ALA A 172 -10.84 -0.43 -18.54
CA ALA A 172 -11.60 -1.32 -19.41
C ALA A 172 -11.39 -0.96 -20.90
N THR A 173 -11.43 0.33 -21.24
CA THR A 173 -11.20 0.84 -22.60
C THR A 173 -9.78 0.53 -23.11
N GLU A 174 -8.74 0.62 -22.27
CA GLU A 174 -7.37 0.23 -22.67
C GLU A 174 -7.33 -1.22 -23.18
N ALA A 175 -7.98 -2.12 -22.45
CA ALA A 175 -7.82 -3.52 -22.70
C ALA A 175 -8.54 -4.02 -23.96
N GLU A 176 -9.60 -3.32 -24.38
CA GLU A 176 -10.20 -3.51 -25.70
C GLU A 176 -9.22 -3.10 -26.82
N THR A 177 -8.52 -1.98 -26.65
CA THR A 177 -7.57 -1.47 -27.66
C THR A 177 -6.24 -2.25 -27.72
N GLY A 178 -5.82 -2.86 -26.61
CA GLY A 178 -4.54 -3.59 -26.49
C GLY A 178 -4.59 -5.06 -26.94
N GLY A 179 -5.73 -5.58 -27.41
CA GLY A 179 -5.87 -6.95 -27.89
C GLY A 179 -5.71 -8.03 -26.80
N TYR A 180 -5.82 -7.65 -25.53
CA TYR A 180 -5.71 -8.58 -24.41
C TYR A 180 -7.06 -9.27 -24.18
N GLY A 181 -7.21 -10.51 -24.64
CA GLY A 181 -8.41 -11.32 -24.44
C GLY A 181 -8.82 -11.41 -22.95
N GLY A 182 -10.12 -11.26 -22.67
CA GLY A 182 -10.72 -11.42 -21.33
C GLY A 182 -11.32 -10.16 -20.70
N TRP A 183 -11.19 -8.99 -21.35
CA TRP A 183 -11.64 -7.70 -20.81
C TRP A 183 -12.99 -7.20 -21.33
N ALA A 184 -13.52 -7.81 -22.39
CA ALA A 184 -14.84 -7.49 -22.93
C ALA A 184 -15.96 -7.61 -21.88
N ALA A 185 -15.78 -8.48 -20.87
CA ALA A 185 -16.73 -8.66 -19.78
C ALA A 185 -16.71 -7.53 -18.73
N LEU A 186 -15.70 -6.65 -18.71
CA LEU A 186 -15.60 -5.58 -17.70
C LEU A 186 -16.56 -4.41 -17.95
N HIS A 187 -16.99 -4.22 -19.20
CA HIS A 187 -18.01 -3.22 -19.54
C HIS A 187 -19.41 -3.64 -19.09
N GLU A 188 -19.63 -4.94 -18.85
CA GLU A 188 -20.90 -5.51 -18.36
C GLU A 188 -20.90 -5.72 -16.84
N MET A 189 -19.74 -5.58 -16.19
CA MET A 189 -19.56 -5.74 -14.74
C MET A 189 -19.90 -4.47 -13.97
N SER A 190 -20.38 -4.62 -12.74
CA SER A 190 -20.45 -3.49 -11.81
C SER A 190 -19.05 -2.96 -11.50
N HIS A 191 -18.93 -1.66 -11.15
CA HIS A 191 -17.66 -1.01 -10.76
C HIS A 191 -16.86 -1.86 -9.74
N GLY A 192 -17.57 -2.49 -8.80
CA GLY A 192 -17.01 -3.39 -7.79
C GLY A 192 -16.53 -4.76 -8.27
N GLU A 193 -17.16 -5.30 -9.31
CA GLU A 193 -16.72 -6.55 -9.92
C GLU A 193 -15.46 -6.33 -10.73
N SER A 194 -15.41 -5.21 -11.45
CA SER A 194 -14.27 -4.84 -12.28
C SER A 194 -13.00 -4.65 -11.45
N PHE A 195 -13.07 -3.94 -10.31
CA PHE A 195 -11.91 -3.79 -9.42
C PHE A 195 -11.37 -5.14 -8.96
N LEU A 196 -12.24 -5.98 -8.37
CA LEU A 196 -11.82 -7.25 -7.80
C LEU A 196 -11.28 -8.17 -8.91
N TRP A 197 -11.93 -8.18 -10.07
CA TRP A 197 -11.48 -8.96 -11.22
C TRP A 197 -10.06 -8.55 -11.66
N VAL A 198 -9.77 -7.24 -11.74
CA VAL A 198 -8.41 -6.74 -12.07
C VAL A 198 -7.41 -7.23 -11.01
N ALA A 199 -7.74 -7.09 -9.72
CA ALA A 199 -6.87 -7.55 -8.64
C ALA A 199 -6.62 -9.08 -8.67
N MET A 200 -7.61 -9.88 -9.07
CA MET A 200 -7.48 -11.34 -9.15
C MET A 200 -6.71 -11.79 -10.39
N ASN A 201 -6.94 -11.16 -11.54
CA ASN A 201 -6.48 -11.68 -12.84
C ASN A 201 -5.25 -10.96 -13.38
N ARG A 202 -5.02 -9.70 -13.01
CA ARG A 202 -3.96 -8.86 -13.59
C ARG A 202 -2.81 -8.60 -12.63
N PHE A 203 -3.11 -8.51 -11.33
CA PHE A 203 -2.05 -8.44 -10.34
C PHE A 203 -1.33 -9.77 -10.28
N GLY A 204 -0.01 -9.72 -10.16
CA GLY A 204 0.88 -10.86 -10.19
C GLY A 204 2.07 -10.64 -9.24
N ARG A 205 2.95 -11.63 -9.23
CA ARG A 205 4.13 -11.67 -8.35
C ARG A 205 5.07 -10.51 -8.65
N ARG A 206 5.87 -10.11 -7.66
CA ARG A 206 6.91 -9.06 -7.81
C ARG A 206 6.37 -7.77 -8.44
N GLY A 207 5.16 -7.37 -8.05
CA GLY A 207 4.46 -6.21 -8.60
C GLY A 207 4.38 -5.03 -7.64
N LEU A 208 4.27 -3.83 -8.19
CA LEU A 208 3.99 -2.60 -7.45
C LEU A 208 2.54 -2.16 -7.69
N TYR A 209 1.74 -2.08 -6.63
CA TYR A 209 0.33 -1.76 -6.68
C TYR A 209 0.03 -0.51 -5.88
N LEU A 210 -0.51 0.50 -6.56
CA LEU A 210 -0.93 1.77 -5.97
C LEU A 210 -2.44 1.85 -6.10
N LEU A 211 -3.19 1.93 -5.00
CA LEU A 211 -4.64 1.77 -5.02
C LEU A 211 -5.31 2.90 -4.24
N ASP A 212 -6.25 3.60 -4.86
CA ASP A 212 -7.02 4.66 -4.23
C ASP A 212 -8.44 4.19 -3.95
N GLU A 213 -8.84 4.26 -2.67
CA GLU A 213 -10.16 3.94 -2.14
C GLU A 213 -10.79 2.67 -2.72
N PRO A 214 -10.11 1.50 -2.66
CA PRO A 214 -10.62 0.26 -3.22
C PRO A 214 -11.97 -0.17 -2.60
N GLU A 215 -12.26 0.21 -1.35
CA GLU A 215 -13.52 -0.06 -0.67
C GLU A 215 -14.74 0.62 -1.31
N SER A 216 -14.55 1.74 -2.03
CA SER A 216 -15.62 2.45 -2.71
C SER A 216 -16.26 1.59 -3.80
N ALA A 217 -15.50 0.62 -4.33
CA ALA A 217 -16.00 -0.39 -5.26
C ALA A 217 -16.35 -1.73 -4.58
N LEU A 218 -15.83 -2.03 -3.39
CA LEU A 218 -15.89 -3.38 -2.83
C LEU A 218 -16.84 -3.48 -1.62
N SER A 219 -17.80 -4.40 -1.69
CA SER A 219 -18.56 -4.83 -0.50
C SER A 219 -17.63 -5.43 0.58
N PRO A 220 -18.03 -5.47 1.86
CA PRO A 220 -17.20 -6.03 2.94
C PRO A 220 -16.60 -7.42 2.65
N THR A 221 -17.42 -8.35 2.13
CA THR A 221 -16.96 -9.69 1.74
C THR A 221 -15.92 -9.67 0.61
N ARG A 222 -16.05 -8.72 -0.33
CA ARG A 222 -15.09 -8.55 -1.42
C ARG A 222 -13.80 -7.89 -0.94
N GLN A 223 -13.86 -7.00 0.05
CA GLN A 223 -12.67 -6.48 0.72
C GLN A 223 -11.87 -7.59 1.41
N LEU A 224 -12.55 -8.54 2.09
CA LEU A 224 -11.88 -9.73 2.66
C LEU A 224 -11.21 -10.60 1.57
N SER A 225 -11.89 -10.78 0.44
CA SER A 225 -11.33 -11.50 -0.71
C SER A 225 -10.11 -10.78 -1.29
N PHE A 226 -10.17 -9.45 -1.36
CA PHE A 226 -9.06 -8.61 -1.79
C PHE A 226 -7.86 -8.70 -0.81
N LEU A 227 -8.10 -8.69 0.50
CA LEU A 227 -7.06 -8.91 1.51
C LEU A 227 -6.34 -10.26 1.33
N ALA A 228 -7.11 -11.33 1.09
CA ALA A 228 -6.54 -12.65 0.85
C ALA A 228 -5.62 -12.65 -0.39
N ARG A 229 -6.04 -11.99 -1.47
CA ARG A 229 -5.24 -11.83 -2.69
C ARG A 229 -4.01 -10.96 -2.46
N MET A 230 -4.17 -9.82 -1.77
CA MET A 230 -3.06 -8.95 -1.39
C MET A 230 -2.00 -9.73 -0.60
N HIS A 231 -2.43 -10.53 0.39
CA HIS A 231 -1.52 -11.37 1.18
C HIS A 231 -0.72 -12.37 0.32
N GLN A 232 -1.38 -13.03 -0.65
CA GLN A 232 -0.70 -13.93 -1.59
C GLN A 232 0.37 -13.19 -2.42
N LEU A 233 0.06 -11.98 -2.88
CA LEU A 233 0.95 -11.17 -3.71
C LEU A 233 2.13 -10.60 -2.91
N VAL A 234 1.89 -10.14 -1.68
CA VAL A 234 2.95 -9.71 -0.75
C VAL A 234 3.94 -10.85 -0.51
N ARG A 235 3.44 -12.06 -0.20
CA ARG A 235 4.30 -13.26 -0.06
C ARG A 235 5.02 -13.66 -1.35
N ALA A 236 4.51 -13.21 -2.50
CA ALA A 236 5.15 -13.37 -3.79
C ALA A 236 6.05 -12.18 -4.19
N GLY A 237 6.38 -11.31 -3.24
CA GLY A 237 7.34 -10.22 -3.39
C GLY A 237 6.75 -8.92 -3.94
N SER A 238 5.44 -8.72 -3.84
CA SER A 238 4.77 -7.49 -4.28
C SER A 238 4.71 -6.44 -3.17
N GLN A 239 4.66 -5.16 -3.56
CA GLN A 239 4.51 -4.02 -2.66
C GLN A 239 3.21 -3.27 -2.97
N PHE A 240 2.52 -2.82 -1.92
CA PHE A 240 1.27 -2.08 -1.97
C PHE A 240 1.40 -0.73 -1.26
N VAL A 241 0.87 0.31 -1.89
CA VAL A 241 0.58 1.60 -1.25
C VAL A 241 -0.89 1.91 -1.53
N ILE A 242 -1.69 2.04 -0.48
CA ILE A 242 -3.15 2.07 -0.59
C ILE A 242 -3.69 3.26 0.20
N SER A 243 -4.46 4.13 -0.44
CA SER A 243 -5.31 5.10 0.27
C SER A 243 -6.64 4.42 0.59
N THR A 244 -7.08 4.46 1.85
CA THR A 244 -8.32 3.80 2.26
C THR A 244 -8.90 4.42 3.53
N HIS A 245 -10.22 4.35 3.64
CA HIS A 245 -11.05 4.62 4.80
C HIS A 245 -11.62 3.33 5.40
N SER A 246 -11.31 2.16 4.83
CA SER A 246 -11.89 0.90 5.26
C SER A 246 -11.19 0.33 6.49
N PRO A 247 -11.89 0.18 7.64
CA PRO A 247 -11.33 -0.51 8.80
C PRO A 247 -11.05 -1.99 8.49
N ILE A 248 -11.77 -2.59 7.53
CA ILE A 248 -11.52 -3.98 7.10
C ILE A 248 -10.14 -4.07 6.44
N LEU A 249 -9.83 -3.17 5.51
CA LEU A 249 -8.54 -3.20 4.79
C LEU A 249 -7.36 -2.83 5.71
N LEU A 250 -7.56 -1.84 6.59
CA LEU A 250 -6.56 -1.40 7.57
C LEU A 250 -6.17 -2.50 8.57
N ALA A 251 -7.01 -3.53 8.74
CA ALA A 251 -6.69 -4.68 9.59
C ALA A 251 -5.60 -5.62 9.02
N TYR A 252 -5.03 -5.34 7.84
CA TYR A 252 -3.94 -6.16 7.30
C TYR A 252 -2.70 -6.15 8.22
N PRO A 253 -2.21 -7.33 8.64
CA PRO A 253 -1.17 -7.41 9.66
C PRO A 253 0.19 -6.93 9.14
N GLY A 254 0.91 -6.19 9.98
CA GLY A 254 2.27 -5.73 9.67
C GLY A 254 2.33 -4.59 8.64
N ALA A 255 1.20 -4.00 8.26
CA ALA A 255 1.19 -2.80 7.43
C ALA A 255 1.68 -1.58 8.21
N ARG A 256 2.29 -0.62 7.49
CA ARG A 256 2.48 0.74 8.00
C ARG A 256 1.24 1.56 7.68
N ILE A 257 0.61 2.16 8.68
CA ILE A 257 -0.52 3.09 8.49
C ILE A 257 0.01 4.50 8.70
N VAL A 258 -0.19 5.34 7.69
CA VAL A 258 0.27 6.73 7.65
C VAL A 258 -0.96 7.62 7.62
N GLN A 259 -1.14 8.41 8.67
CA GLN A 259 -2.22 9.37 8.81
C GLN A 259 -1.79 10.72 8.24
N LEU A 260 -2.56 11.22 7.28
CA LEU A 260 -2.45 12.57 6.73
C LEU A 260 -3.50 13.45 7.42
N GLY A 261 -3.06 14.49 8.10
CA GLY A 261 -3.92 15.38 8.86
C GLY A 261 -3.42 16.83 8.93
N PRO A 262 -4.09 17.69 9.72
CA PRO A 262 -3.70 19.09 9.88
C PRO A 262 -2.29 19.24 10.49
N ASP A 263 -1.89 18.29 11.32
CA ASP A 263 -0.59 18.31 11.99
C ASP A 263 0.56 17.81 11.14
N GLY A 264 0.29 17.21 9.97
CA GLY A 264 1.30 16.70 9.06
C GLY A 264 1.03 15.26 8.67
N ILE A 265 2.10 14.46 8.66
CA ILE A 265 2.08 13.06 8.28
C ILE A 265 2.70 12.25 9.42
N ASP A 266 1.90 11.36 10.00
CA ASP A 266 2.29 10.55 11.16
C ASP A 266 2.05 9.07 10.91
N THR A 267 2.88 8.20 11.51
CA THR A 267 2.62 6.75 11.51
C THR A 267 1.80 6.39 12.74
N VAL A 268 0.67 5.73 12.55
CA VAL A 268 -0.27 5.37 13.62
C VAL A 268 -0.53 3.86 13.65
N ARG A 269 -1.00 3.35 14.79
CA ARG A 269 -1.51 1.98 14.90
C ARG A 269 -2.93 1.90 14.37
N TYR A 270 -3.35 0.70 13.98
CA TYR A 270 -4.70 0.44 13.50
C TYR A 270 -5.77 0.93 14.50
N GLU A 271 -5.59 0.64 15.79
CA GLU A 271 -6.55 1.01 16.83
C GLU A 271 -6.57 2.51 17.14
N GLU A 272 -5.56 3.26 16.68
CA GLU A 272 -5.48 4.72 16.82
C GLU A 272 -6.17 5.44 15.65
N THR A 273 -6.52 4.73 14.58
CA THR A 273 -7.23 5.32 13.45
C THR A 273 -8.66 5.70 13.84
N GLU A 274 -9.11 6.85 13.36
CA GLU A 274 -10.50 7.29 13.52
C GLU A 274 -11.49 6.25 12.95
N HIS A 275 -11.17 5.69 11.77
CA HIS A 275 -11.99 4.67 11.10
C HIS A 275 -12.24 3.46 11.99
N TYR A 276 -11.22 2.98 12.71
CA TYR A 276 -11.37 1.91 13.69
C TYR A 276 -12.25 2.35 14.87
N ALA A 277 -11.93 3.49 15.49
CA ALA A 277 -12.60 3.95 16.70
C ALA A 277 -14.10 4.17 16.47
N VAL A 278 -14.46 4.90 15.41
CA VAL A 278 -15.85 5.20 15.04
C VAL A 278 -16.61 3.93 14.67
N THR A 279 -16.05 3.11 13.78
CA THR A 279 -16.73 1.88 13.32
C THR A 279 -16.93 0.90 14.48
N ARG A 280 -15.93 0.71 15.32
CA ARG A 280 -16.03 -0.17 16.50
C ARG A 280 -17.11 0.33 17.44
N HIS A 281 -17.11 1.63 17.77
CA HIS A 281 -18.09 2.19 18.70
C HIS A 281 -19.51 2.01 18.17
N PHE A 282 -19.75 2.33 16.90
CA PHE A 282 -21.06 2.18 16.27
C PHE A 282 -21.53 0.73 16.25
N LEU A 283 -20.67 -0.22 15.87
CA LEU A 283 -21.03 -1.65 15.78
C LEU A 283 -21.23 -2.32 17.16
N GLN A 284 -20.69 -1.75 18.24
CA GLN A 284 -20.89 -2.26 19.60
C GLN A 284 -22.30 -1.98 20.13
N ASP A 285 -22.85 -0.81 19.83
CA ASP A 285 -24.22 -0.44 20.19
C ASP A 285 -24.79 0.60 19.20
N PRO A 286 -25.38 0.15 18.08
CA PRO A 286 -25.95 1.06 17.09
C PRO A 286 -27.09 1.90 17.64
N ALA A 287 -27.93 1.33 18.52
CA ALA A 287 -29.10 2.01 19.06
C ALA A 287 -28.70 3.18 19.96
N ALA A 288 -27.75 2.97 20.88
CA ALA A 288 -27.25 4.05 21.72
C ALA A 288 -26.47 5.11 20.93
N SER A 289 -25.70 4.68 19.92
CA SER A 289 -24.97 5.61 19.04
C SER A 289 -25.93 6.54 18.29
N LEU A 290 -27.00 5.99 17.70
CA LEU A 290 -28.03 6.77 16.98
C LEU A 290 -28.82 7.67 17.93
N ALA A 291 -29.20 7.18 19.12
CA ALA A 291 -29.94 7.97 20.09
C ALA A 291 -29.16 9.20 20.59
N ARG A 292 -27.83 9.11 20.69
CA ARG A 292 -26.97 10.26 21.00
C ARG A 292 -26.94 11.24 19.84
N LEU A 293 -26.64 10.74 18.64
CA LEU A 293 -26.52 11.56 17.43
C LEU A 293 -27.80 12.36 17.15
N PHE A 294 -28.97 11.75 17.28
CA PHE A 294 -30.25 12.43 17.00
C PHE A 294 -30.65 13.42 18.09
N ARG A 295 -30.33 13.14 19.36
CA ARG A 295 -30.57 14.09 20.45
C ARG A 295 -29.78 15.38 20.27
N ASP A 296 -28.50 15.26 19.90
CA ASP A 296 -27.63 16.43 19.71
C ASP A 296 -28.15 17.35 18.58
N ILE A 297 -28.85 16.79 17.58
CA ILE A 297 -29.49 17.55 16.49
C ILE A 297 -30.82 18.18 16.96
N GLU A 298 -31.62 17.44 17.71
CA GLU A 298 -32.92 17.90 18.22
C GLU A 298 -32.79 19.00 19.29
N ASP A 299 -31.66 19.08 19.99
CA ASP A 299 -31.36 20.11 21.00
C ASP A 299 -30.76 21.41 20.38
N GLU A 300 -30.42 21.43 19.08
CA GLU A 300 -29.90 22.60 18.35
C GLU A 300 -30.99 23.45 17.64
N ASP A 301 -32.24 22.98 17.61
CA ASP A 301 -33.45 23.67 17.10
C ASP A 301 -34.28 24.33 18.23
#